data_AF-A0A2K2VLI8-F1
#
_entry.id   AF-A0A2K2VLI8-F1
#
_cell.length_a   1.000
_cell.length_b   1.000
_cell.length_c   1.000
_cell.angle_alpha   90.00
_cell.angle_beta   90.00
_cell.angle_gamma   90.00
#
_symmetry.space_group_name_H-M   'P 1'
#
loop_
_entity.id
_entity.type
_entity.pdbx_description
1 polymer ?
#
loop_
_entity_poly.entity_id
_entity_poly.type
_entity_poly.pdbx_seq_one_letter_code
_entity_poly.pdbx_strand_id
1 'polypeptide(L)'
;MSIFALQSPAGGFLDEDLKRFNKEFDDWCVQFDSFEDANIIAQSLDKKRAADVVEITPLSYPKYFFHTLKGIIHATRQIEDKIICIVEPYMGQNFRIAVCDLTTKKVRITNISYKNVLSVEGAFAHFEVK
;
A
#
# COMPACT_ATOMS: atom_id res chain seq x y z
N MET A 1 -12.17 -9.61 -4.48
CA MET A 1 -11.23 -10.52 -3.79
C MET A 1 -10.53 -9.68 -2.75
N SER A 2 -10.73 -10.01 -1.47
CA SER A 2 -9.93 -9.47 -0.38
C SER A 2 -8.68 -10.33 -0.27
N ILE A 3 -7.53 -9.69 -0.12
CA ILE A 3 -6.25 -10.37 0.08
C ILE A 3 -5.87 -10.11 1.53
N PHE A 4 -5.54 -11.14 2.30
CA PHE A 4 -5.07 -10.98 3.67
C PHE A 4 -3.60 -11.38 3.76
N ALA A 5 -2.88 -10.76 4.67
CA ALA A 5 -1.48 -11.04 4.91
C ALA A 5 -1.15 -10.93 6.40
N LEU A 6 -0.01 -11.50 6.78
CA LEU A 6 0.50 -11.40 8.15
C LEU A 6 1.52 -10.29 8.25
N GLN A 7 1.23 -9.28 9.08
CA GLN A 7 2.11 -8.16 9.33
C GLN A 7 2.65 -8.20 10.75
N SER A 8 3.97 -8.07 10.89
CA SER A 8 4.61 -7.87 12.19
C SER A 8 4.22 -6.52 12.80
N PRO A 9 4.29 -6.37 14.13
CA PRO A 9 4.09 -5.08 14.82
C PRO A 9 5.02 -3.96 14.36
N ALA A 10 6.16 -4.31 13.75
CA ALA A 10 7.13 -3.35 13.20
C ALA A 10 6.85 -2.97 11.73
N GLY A 11 5.77 -3.48 11.13
CA GLY A 11 5.29 -3.07 9.80
C GLY A 11 5.73 -3.93 8.62
N GLY A 12 6.45 -5.04 8.84
CA GLY A 12 6.84 -5.98 7.77
C GLY A 12 5.89 -7.17 7.58
N PHE A 13 5.95 -7.83 6.43
CA PHE A 13 5.11 -8.95 5.97
C PHE A 13 5.82 -10.28 5.96
N LEU A 14 5.11 -11.34 6.37
CA LEU A 14 5.67 -12.67 6.48
C LEU A 14 5.92 -13.28 5.09
N ASP A 15 7.09 -13.87 4.92
CA ASP A 15 7.49 -14.57 3.71
C ASP A 15 6.82 -15.93 3.54
N GLU A 16 6.76 -16.41 2.29
CA GLU A 16 6.19 -17.72 1.89
C GLU A 16 6.78 -18.89 2.68
N ASP A 17 8.04 -18.77 3.08
CA ASP A 17 8.77 -19.75 3.88
C ASP A 17 8.41 -19.72 5.38
N LEU A 18 7.60 -18.75 5.83
CA LEU A 18 7.22 -18.51 7.23
C LEU A 18 8.43 -18.30 8.17
N LYS A 19 9.50 -17.69 7.68
CA LYS A 19 10.77 -17.49 8.41
C LYS A 19 11.07 -16.03 8.72
N ARG A 20 10.73 -15.09 7.84
CA ARG A 20 11.20 -13.70 7.87
C ARG A 20 10.09 -12.72 7.55
N PHE A 21 10.19 -11.53 8.14
CA PHE A 21 9.34 -10.40 7.78
C PHE A 21 10.09 -9.45 6.84
N ASN A 22 9.47 -9.07 5.72
CA ASN A 22 9.95 -8.05 4.80
C ASN A 22 9.21 -6.73 5.02
N LYS A 23 9.90 -5.59 5.00
CA LYS A 23 9.24 -4.28 5.12
C LYS A 23 8.32 -3.95 3.96
N GLU A 24 8.60 -4.51 2.79
CA GLU A 24 7.76 -4.36 1.62
C GLU A 24 6.90 -5.60 1.49
N PHE A 25 5.59 -5.41 1.26
CA PHE A 25 4.78 -6.50 0.71
C PHE A 25 5.34 -6.80 -0.68
N ASP A 26 5.27 -8.01 -1.22
CA ASP A 26 5.82 -8.35 -2.54
C ASP A 26 5.46 -9.79 -2.88
N ASP A 27 6.01 -10.28 -3.98
CA ASP A 27 5.64 -11.56 -4.58
C ASP A 27 5.94 -12.77 -3.68
N TRP A 28 6.83 -12.64 -2.68
CA TRP A 28 7.16 -13.70 -1.73
C TRP A 28 6.45 -13.52 -0.38
N CYS A 29 5.50 -12.59 -0.27
CA CYS A 29 4.65 -12.46 0.92
C CYS A 29 3.54 -13.51 0.90
N VAL A 30 3.27 -14.12 2.04
CA VAL A 30 2.14 -15.05 2.18
C VAL A 30 0.83 -14.29 2.04
N GLN A 31 -0.01 -14.74 1.12
CA GLN A 31 -1.33 -14.20 0.87
C GLN A 31 -2.39 -15.24 1.22
N PHE A 32 -3.49 -14.77 1.79
CA PHE A 32 -4.63 -15.58 2.16
C PHE A 32 -5.90 -15.02 1.52
N ASP A 33 -6.75 -15.90 1.02
CA ASP A 33 -8.06 -15.54 0.46
C ASP A 33 -9.12 -15.31 1.54
N SER A 34 -8.87 -15.79 2.76
CA SER A 34 -9.77 -15.65 3.91
C SER A 34 -9.04 -15.16 5.16
N PHE A 35 -9.76 -14.37 5.97
CA PHE A 35 -9.26 -13.93 7.27
C PHE A 35 -9.05 -15.11 8.23
N GLU A 36 -9.94 -16.13 8.17
CA GLU A 36 -9.89 -17.30 9.04
C GLU A 36 -8.62 -18.12 8.81
N ASP A 37 -8.25 -18.36 7.55
CA ASP A 37 -7.01 -19.08 7.22
C ASP A 37 -5.78 -18.30 7.70
N ALA A 38 -5.75 -16.99 7.46
CA ALA A 38 -4.67 -16.13 7.94
C ALA A 38 -4.55 -16.17 9.47
N ASN A 39 -5.68 -16.13 10.19
CA ASN A 39 -5.70 -16.14 11.66
C ASN A 39 -5.23 -17.48 12.24
N ILE A 40 -5.57 -18.61 11.61
CA ILE A 40 -5.06 -19.92 12.01
C ILE A 40 -3.53 -19.95 11.93
N ILE A 41 -2.96 -19.45 10.84
CA ILE A 41 -1.50 -19.37 10.68
C ILE A 41 -0.91 -18.39 11.71
N ALA A 42 -1.50 -17.22 11.90
CA ALA A 42 -1.04 -16.23 12.88
C ALA A 42 -0.95 -16.82 14.29
N GLN A 43 -1.95 -17.60 14.71
CA GLN A 43 -1.98 -18.23 16.03
C GLN A 43 -1.01 -19.40 16.16
N SER A 44 -0.66 -20.06 15.05
CA SER A 44 0.34 -21.14 15.02
C SER A 44 1.79 -20.64 15.12
N LEU A 45 2.03 -19.34 14.88
CA LEU A 45 3.35 -18.75 15.02
C LEU A 45 3.77 -18.71 16.49
N ASP A 46 5.03 -19.05 16.76
CA ASP A 46 5.61 -18.96 18.10
C ASP A 46 5.42 -17.53 18.67
N LYS A 47 5.28 -17.39 20.00
CA LYS A 47 5.07 -16.10 20.70
C LYS A 47 6.13 -15.05 20.36
N LYS A 48 7.32 -15.47 19.90
CA LYS A 48 8.38 -14.56 19.43
C LYS A 48 8.07 -13.89 18.08
N ARG A 49 7.13 -14.44 17.30
CA ARG A 49 6.64 -13.93 16.02
C ARG A 49 5.18 -13.50 16.20
N ALA A 50 4.96 -12.48 17.01
CA ALA A 50 3.67 -11.80 17.02
C ALA A 50 3.40 -11.24 15.61
N ALA A 51 2.21 -11.55 15.07
CA ALA A 51 1.79 -11.10 13.76
C ALA A 51 0.30 -10.78 13.80
N ASP A 52 -0.06 -9.66 13.18
CA ASP A 52 -1.44 -9.24 13.00
C ASP A 52 -1.89 -9.61 11.59
N VAL A 53 -3.14 -10.07 11.47
CA VAL A 53 -3.77 -10.28 10.15
C VAL A 53 -4.24 -8.94 9.62
N VAL A 54 -3.74 -8.55 8.45
CA VAL A 54 -4.12 -7.30 7.79
C VAL A 54 -4.77 -7.57 6.44
N GLU A 55 -5.80 -6.79 6.12
CA GLU A 55 -6.39 -6.79 4.79
C GLU A 55 -5.60 -5.87 3.86
N ILE A 56 -5.13 -6.46 2.77
CA ILE A 56 -4.42 -5.79 1.69
C ILE A 56 -5.45 -5.26 0.70
N THR A 57 -5.51 -3.94 0.60
CA THR A 57 -6.43 -3.23 -0.29
C THR A 57 -5.64 -2.28 -1.19
N PRO A 58 -6.18 -1.87 -2.34
CA PRO A 58 -5.58 -0.81 -3.16
C PRO A 58 -5.36 0.49 -2.39
N LEU A 59 -6.14 0.72 -1.32
CA LEU A 59 -5.99 1.89 -0.46
C LEU A 59 -4.81 1.76 0.50
N SER A 60 -4.64 0.60 1.15
CA SER A 60 -3.53 0.36 2.08
C SER A 60 -2.20 0.11 1.35
N TYR A 61 -2.22 -0.61 0.23
CA TYR A 61 -1.02 -1.01 -0.50
C TYR A 61 -1.16 -0.82 -2.03
N PRO A 62 -1.28 0.42 -2.54
CA PRO A 62 -1.57 0.68 -3.95
C PRO A 62 -0.53 0.11 -4.92
N LYS A 63 0.75 0.03 -4.54
CA LYS A 63 1.83 -0.43 -5.43
C LYS A 63 1.60 -1.83 -6.01
N TYR A 64 0.93 -2.72 -5.28
CA TYR A 64 0.68 -4.10 -5.73
C TYR A 64 -0.48 -4.21 -6.70
N PHE A 65 -1.43 -3.28 -6.60
CA PHE A 65 -2.56 -3.23 -7.53
C PHE A 65 -2.23 -2.41 -8.79
N PHE A 66 -1.18 -1.58 -8.72
CA PHE A 66 -0.80 -0.63 -9.76
C PHE A 66 0.70 -0.71 -10.06
N HIS A 67 1.11 -1.69 -10.88
CA HIS A 67 2.52 -1.96 -11.22
C HIS A 67 3.30 -0.79 -11.84
N THR A 68 2.60 0.21 -12.41
CA THR A 68 3.23 1.44 -12.94
C THR A 68 3.42 2.53 -11.88
N LEU A 69 2.84 2.37 -10.68
CA LEU A 69 3.01 3.29 -9.57
C LEU A 69 4.39 3.08 -8.94
N LYS A 70 5.26 4.08 -9.10
CA LYS A 70 6.62 4.08 -8.54
C LYS A 70 6.80 5.24 -7.55
N GLY A 71 7.78 5.09 -6.66
CA GLY A 71 8.11 6.08 -5.63
C GLY A 71 7.64 5.68 -4.24
N ILE A 72 7.83 6.54 -3.26
CA ILE A 72 7.39 6.37 -1.87
C ILE A 72 5.97 6.92 -1.76
N ILE A 73 5.04 6.12 -1.25
CA ILE A 73 3.66 6.54 -1.04
C ILE A 73 3.56 7.07 0.38
N HIS A 74 3.11 8.32 0.53
CA HIS A 74 3.00 8.98 1.83
C HIS A 74 1.57 8.99 2.36
N ALA A 75 0.59 9.07 1.46
CA ALA A 75 -0.83 9.02 1.81
C ALA A 75 -1.64 8.50 0.63
N THR A 76 -2.79 7.91 0.94
CA THR A 76 -3.74 7.39 -0.04
C THR A 76 -5.15 7.81 0.33
N ARG A 77 -6.00 8.00 -0.68
CA ARG A 77 -7.42 8.31 -0.51
C ARG A 77 -8.19 7.73 -1.69
N GLN A 78 -9.36 7.17 -1.43
CA GLN A 78 -10.27 6.75 -2.50
C GLN A 78 -11.25 7.88 -2.84
N ILE A 79 -11.44 8.12 -4.14
CA ILE A 79 -12.46 9.00 -4.69
C ILE A 79 -13.09 8.25 -5.86
N GLU A 80 -14.37 7.88 -5.73
CA GLU A 80 -15.07 7.01 -6.70
C GLU A 80 -14.27 5.72 -6.96
N ASP A 81 -14.04 5.38 -8.23
CA ASP A 81 -13.25 4.23 -8.69
C ASP A 81 -11.75 4.55 -8.82
N LYS A 82 -11.23 5.55 -8.10
CA LYS A 82 -9.82 5.96 -8.19
C LYS A 82 -9.16 6.04 -6.81
N ILE A 83 -7.93 5.58 -6.74
CA ILE A 83 -7.03 5.77 -5.61
C ILE A 83 -6.09 6.93 -5.91
N ILE A 84 -6.19 7.98 -5.12
CA ILE A 84 -5.31 9.14 -5.16
C ILE A 84 -4.18 8.90 -4.18
N CYS A 85 -2.94 9.11 -4.59
CA CYS A 85 -1.76 8.92 -3.76
C CYS A 85 -0.91 10.18 -3.74
N ILE A 86 -0.40 10.53 -2.56
CA ILE A 86 0.77 11.40 -2.46
C ILE A 86 2.00 10.53 -2.73
N VAL A 87 2.76 10.89 -3.77
CA VAL A 87 3.94 10.15 -4.19
C VAL A 87 5.18 11.04 -4.14
N GLU A 88 6.25 10.49 -3.60
CA GLU A 88 7.59 11.02 -3.71
C GLU A 88 8.38 10.10 -4.66
N PRO A 89 8.70 10.51 -5.90
CA PRO A 89 9.30 9.62 -6.89
C PRO A 89 10.60 8.96 -6.43
N TYR A 90 11.44 9.72 -5.71
CA TYR A 90 12.66 9.27 -5.06
C TYR A 90 12.86 10.09 -3.79
N MET A 91 13.50 9.51 -2.78
CA MET A 91 13.76 10.20 -1.51
C MET A 91 14.48 11.54 -1.72
N GLY A 92 13.90 12.61 -1.18
CA GLY A 92 14.38 13.99 -1.31
C GLY A 92 13.90 14.74 -2.56
N GLN A 93 13.05 14.15 -3.40
CA GLN A 93 12.43 14.84 -4.53
C GLN A 93 11.11 15.52 -4.16
N ASN A 94 10.66 16.42 -5.04
CA ASN A 94 9.34 17.05 -4.91
C ASN A 94 8.22 15.99 -4.98
N PHE A 95 7.23 16.15 -4.10
CA PHE A 95 6.03 15.34 -4.06
C PHE A 95 5.15 15.62 -5.27
N ARG A 96 4.37 14.62 -5.68
CA ARG A 96 3.38 14.71 -6.75
C ARG A 96 2.12 13.95 -6.32
N ILE A 97 1.04 14.18 -7.05
CA ILE A 97 -0.19 13.39 -6.88
C ILE A 97 -0.22 12.34 -7.98
N ALA A 98 -0.46 11.09 -7.61
CA ALA A 98 -0.77 10.01 -8.54
C ALA A 98 -2.26 9.68 -8.46
N VAL A 99 -2.87 9.43 -9.61
CA VAL A 99 -4.25 9.00 -9.77
C VAL A 99 -4.23 7.60 -10.34
N CYS A 100 -4.71 6.62 -9.59
CA CYS A 100 -4.71 5.22 -9.95
C CYS A 100 -6.15 4.74 -10.17
N ASP A 101 -6.46 4.28 -11.36
CA ASP A 101 -7.83 3.91 -11.76
C ASP A 101 -8.10 2.43 -11.46
N LEU A 102 -9.04 2.14 -10.56
CA LEU A 102 -9.32 0.78 -10.07
C LEU A 102 -9.83 -0.15 -11.17
N THR A 103 -10.47 0.39 -12.20
CA THR A 103 -11.08 -0.35 -13.31
C THR A 103 -10.06 -0.69 -14.39
N THR A 104 -9.29 0.31 -14.83
CA THR A 104 -8.32 0.17 -15.93
C THR A 104 -6.91 -0.19 -15.47
N LYS A 105 -6.65 -0.13 -14.15
CA LYS A 105 -5.32 -0.27 -13.52
C LYS A 105 -4.28 0.73 -14.00
N LYS A 106 -4.69 1.80 -14.70
CA LYS A 106 -3.80 2.85 -15.20
C LYS A 106 -3.44 3.81 -14.08
N VAL A 107 -2.18 4.27 -14.09
CA VAL A 107 -1.66 5.29 -13.18
C VAL A 107 -1.32 6.53 -13.97
N ARG A 108 -1.80 7.68 -13.50
CA ARG A 108 -1.46 9.00 -14.03
C ARG A 108 -0.84 9.85 -12.93
N ILE A 109 0.40 10.27 -13.12
CA ILE A 109 1.06 11.23 -12.22
C ILE A 109 0.79 12.65 -12.72
N THR A 110 0.38 13.55 -11.83
CA THR A 110 0.12 14.96 -12.17
C THR A 110 1.40 15.68 -12.56
N ASN A 111 1.34 16.61 -13.52
CA ASN A 111 2.49 17.43 -13.90
C ASN A 111 2.94 18.43 -12.82
N ILE A 112 2.06 18.73 -11.88
CA ILE A 112 2.36 19.61 -10.74
C ILE A 112 3.26 18.87 -9.75
N SER A 113 4.28 19.57 -9.27
CA SER A 113 5.18 19.10 -8.21
C SER A 113 5.16 20.05 -7.02
N TYR A 114 5.30 19.51 -5.82
CA TYR A 114 5.19 20.21 -4.55
C TYR A 114 6.48 20.01 -3.76
N LYS A 115 7.09 21.11 -3.29
CA LYS A 115 8.39 21.05 -2.60
C LYS A 115 8.32 20.49 -1.18
N ASN A 116 7.16 20.59 -0.53
CA ASN A 116 6.99 20.17 0.86
C ASN A 116 5.69 19.40 1.06
N VAL A 117 5.65 18.62 2.14
CA VAL A 117 4.53 17.75 2.50
C VAL A 117 3.24 18.55 2.69
N LEU A 118 3.29 19.67 3.41
CA LEU A 118 2.10 20.51 3.68
C LEU A 118 1.41 21.00 2.39
N SER A 119 2.17 21.40 1.39
CA SER A 119 1.61 21.88 0.12
C SER A 119 0.94 20.76 -0.67
N VAL A 120 1.53 19.56 -0.70
CA VAL A 120 0.93 18.42 -1.38
C VAL A 120 -0.27 17.88 -0.61
N GLU A 121 -0.26 17.89 0.72
CA GLU A 121 -1.40 17.50 1.55
C GLU A 121 -2.61 18.41 1.34
N GLY A 122 -2.40 19.74 1.27
CA GLY A 122 -3.47 20.67 0.94
C GLY A 122 -4.07 20.40 -0.44
N ALA A 123 -3.21 20.21 -1.46
CA ALA A 123 -3.67 19.86 -2.81
C ALA A 123 -4.36 18.50 -2.86
N PHE A 124 -3.88 17.53 -2.10
CA PHE A 124 -4.44 16.19 -1.97
C PHE A 124 -5.81 16.22 -1.30
N ALA A 125 -5.98 16.99 -0.22
CA ALA A 125 -7.26 17.13 0.49
C ALA A 125 -8.35 17.72 -0.41
N HIS A 126 -8.00 18.69 -1.26
CA HIS A 126 -8.92 19.33 -2.21
C HIS A 126 -8.88 18.73 -3.62
N PHE A 127 -8.23 17.57 -3.79
CA PHE A 127 -8.10 16.97 -5.11
C PHE A 127 -9.45 16.46 -5.63
N GLU A 128 -9.89 16.99 -6.77
CA GLU A 128 -11.08 16.55 -7.48
C GLU A 128 -10.70 15.80 -8.75
N VAL A 129 -11.35 14.66 -8.96
CA VAL A 129 -11.21 13.87 -10.17
C VAL A 129 -12.11 14.51 -11.23
N LYS A 130 -11.50 15.12 -12.25
CA LYS A 130 -12.20 15.59 -13.44
C LYS A 130 -12.36 14.48 -14.47
#